data_AF-A0A438CP79-F1
#
_entry.id   AF-A0A438CP79-F1
#
_cell.length_a   1.000
_cell.length_b   1.000
_cell.length_c   1.000
_cell.angle_alpha   90.00
_cell.angle_beta   90.00
_cell.angle_gamma   90.00
#
_symmetry.space_group_name_H-M   'P 1'
#
loop_
_entity.id
_entity.type
_entity.pdbx_description
1 polymer ?
#
loop_
_entity_poly.entity_id
_entity_poly.type
_entity_poly.pdbx_seq_one_letter_code
_entity_poly.pdbx_strand_id
1 'polypeptide(L)'
;MATNLRVRFHERQQKRLNKAIEDVESIHFHGLKETVTILGDDSTPSVQTPQVAFVDVFSREELDVLLERFPTFTNMDPPMYHMNELFPILERIIVDVTVDPQQNFMARVPHGTSDETIEVIMRLKGFSVMQTAEVIVVAVRNLMRHRSHLFERLKVVEKIRAYMTHGLHYQKELLAKIAMAKIAKGVAWKAVVEGIESSKAKAKEESAWLMQELERTVFGFAKEKNELEAAYQ
;
A
#
# COMPACT_ATOMS: atom_id res chain seq x y z
N MET A 1 -38.23 -12.97 11.98
CA MET A 1 -38.19 -11.61 11.39
C MET A 1 -36.86 -10.84 11.60
N ALA A 2 -35.79 -11.44 12.15
CA ALA A 2 -34.54 -10.72 12.48
C ALA A 2 -33.46 -10.68 11.37
N THR A 3 -33.57 -11.49 10.32
CA THR A 3 -32.53 -11.61 9.28
C THR A 3 -32.46 -10.42 8.32
N ASN A 4 -33.51 -9.60 8.21
CA ASN A 4 -33.57 -8.44 7.30
C ASN A 4 -32.79 -7.20 7.78
N LEU A 5 -32.44 -7.10 9.07
CA LEU A 5 -31.71 -5.95 9.60
C LEU A 5 -30.20 -6.00 9.27
N ARG A 6 -29.62 -7.20 9.20
CA ARG A 6 -28.17 -7.38 8.98
C ARG A 6 -27.77 -7.03 7.55
N VAL A 7 -28.59 -7.40 6.57
CA VAL A 7 -28.36 -7.09 5.14
C VAL A 7 -28.40 -5.59 4.90
N ARG A 8 -29.41 -4.90 5.47
CA ARG A 8 -29.55 -3.43 5.32
C ARG A 8 -28.41 -2.64 5.97
N PHE A 9 -27.78 -3.17 7.03
CA PHE A 9 -26.63 -2.51 7.63
C PHE A 9 -25.42 -2.56 6.71
N HIS A 10 -25.08 -3.74 6.16
CA HIS A 10 -23.95 -3.88 5.25
C HIS A 10 -24.12 -3.04 3.98
N GLU A 11 -25.32 -3.01 3.40
CA GLU A 11 -25.62 -2.22 2.21
C GLU A 11 -25.42 -0.70 2.46
N ARG A 12 -25.84 -0.21 3.64
CA ARG A 12 -25.62 1.19 4.03
C ARG A 12 -24.14 1.52 4.24
N GLN A 13 -23.36 0.61 4.81
CA GLN A 13 -21.91 0.81 4.98
C GLN A 13 -21.19 0.82 3.63
N GLN A 14 -21.52 -0.11 2.73
CA GLN A 14 -20.96 -0.17 1.38
C GLN A 14 -21.26 1.12 0.60
N LYS A 15 -22.50 1.61 0.69
CA LYS A 15 -22.91 2.86 0.03
C LYS A 15 -22.17 4.08 0.57
N ARG A 16 -21.91 4.14 1.88
CA ARG A 16 -21.12 5.22 2.50
C ARG A 16 -19.65 5.16 2.08
N LEU A 17 -19.07 3.96 1.99
CA LEU A 17 -17.69 3.77 1.55
C LEU A 17 -17.51 4.19 0.09
N ASN A 18 -18.39 3.75 -0.81
CA ASN A 18 -18.31 4.12 -2.22
C ASN A 18 -18.45 5.63 -2.44
N LYS A 19 -19.36 6.27 -1.71
CA LYS A 19 -19.51 7.73 -1.75
C LYS A 19 -18.25 8.45 -1.29
N ALA A 20 -17.61 7.98 -0.23
CA ALA A 20 -16.36 8.59 0.26
C ALA A 20 -15.20 8.42 -0.73
N ILE A 21 -15.17 7.34 -1.52
CA ILE A 21 -14.18 7.12 -2.57
C ILE A 21 -14.39 8.11 -3.73
N GLU A 22 -15.63 8.29 -4.18
CA GLU A 22 -15.97 9.30 -5.21
C GLU A 22 -15.63 10.72 -4.76
N ASP A 23 -15.91 11.08 -3.49
CA ASP A 23 -15.59 12.40 -2.95
C ASP A 23 -14.07 12.65 -2.90
N VAL A 24 -13.25 11.62 -2.63
CA VAL A 24 -11.77 11.71 -2.62
C VAL A 24 -11.19 11.84 -4.03
N GLU A 25 -11.75 11.15 -5.02
CA GLU A 25 -11.33 11.29 -6.42
C GLU A 25 -11.71 12.66 -7.02
N SER A 26 -12.67 13.36 -6.42
CA SER A 26 -13.07 14.72 -6.85
C SER A 26 -12.18 15.85 -6.33
N ILE A 27 -11.16 15.56 -5.49
CA ILE A 27 -10.26 16.60 -4.98
C ILE A 27 -9.38 17.10 -6.14
N HIS A 28 -9.87 18.15 -6.79
CA HIS A 28 -9.15 18.93 -7.79
C HIS A 28 -7.98 19.65 -7.11
N PHE A 29 -6.77 19.10 -7.26
CA PHE A 29 -5.54 19.76 -6.82
C PHE A 29 -5.30 21.02 -7.68
N HIS A 30 -5.84 22.16 -7.26
CA HIS A 30 -5.60 23.46 -7.90
C HIS A 30 -4.19 24.04 -7.66
N GLY A 31 -3.21 23.22 -7.24
CA GLY A 31 -1.87 23.67 -6.85
C GLY A 31 -0.73 23.25 -7.75
N LEU A 32 -0.89 22.27 -8.64
CA LEU A 32 0.22 21.78 -9.47
C LEU A 32 0.11 22.29 -10.92
N LYS A 33 0.35 23.59 -11.09
CA LYS A 33 0.52 24.21 -12.40
C LYS A 33 1.99 24.09 -12.83
N GLU A 34 2.50 22.86 -12.90
CA GLU A 34 3.85 22.58 -13.39
C GLU A 34 3.80 22.58 -14.92
N THR A 35 4.08 23.75 -15.48
CA THR A 35 4.12 23.95 -16.93
C THR A 35 5.50 23.45 -17.39
N VAL A 36 5.59 22.19 -17.80
CA VAL A 36 6.82 21.62 -18.37
C VAL A 36 7.06 22.29 -19.72
N THR A 37 7.86 23.34 -19.69
CA THR A 37 8.37 24.01 -20.88
C THR A 37 9.59 23.21 -21.30
N ILE A 38 9.46 22.40 -22.35
CA ILE A 38 10.58 21.67 -22.95
C ILE A 38 11.42 22.71 -23.69
N LEU A 39 12.36 23.34 -22.98
CA LEU A 39 13.41 24.15 -23.58
C LEU A 39 14.52 23.18 -23.99
N GLY A 40 14.64 22.95 -25.30
CA GLY A 40 15.74 22.18 -25.88
C GLY A 40 17.04 22.93 -25.67
N ASP A 41 17.87 22.42 -24.77
CA ASP A 41 19.23 22.88 -24.58
C ASP A 41 20.15 21.65 -24.65
N ASP A 42 21.09 21.66 -25.59
CA ASP A 42 22.03 20.58 -25.96
C ASP A 42 23.14 20.36 -24.89
N SER A 43 22.82 20.66 -23.64
CA SER A 43 23.75 20.50 -22.53
C SER A 43 23.77 19.05 -22.06
N THR A 44 24.95 18.45 -22.18
CA THR A 44 25.26 17.08 -21.77
C THR A 44 24.70 16.79 -20.37
N PRO A 45 23.89 15.74 -20.16
CA PRO A 45 23.23 15.52 -18.88
C PRO A 45 24.25 15.04 -17.86
N SER A 46 24.76 15.96 -17.06
CA SER A 46 25.43 15.62 -15.81
C SER A 46 24.38 15.04 -14.87
N VAL A 47 24.42 13.70 -14.73
CA VAL A 47 23.58 12.90 -13.86
C VAL A 47 23.83 13.30 -12.41
N GLN A 48 23.11 14.32 -11.92
CA GLN A 48 23.03 14.60 -10.49
C GLN A 48 21.60 14.32 -10.05
N THR A 49 21.38 13.07 -9.67
CA THR A 49 20.14 12.61 -9.05
C THR A 49 19.89 13.47 -7.81
N PRO A 50 18.71 14.11 -7.68
CA PRO A 50 18.35 14.85 -6.48
C PRO A 50 18.45 13.90 -5.28
N GLN A 51 19.38 14.19 -4.37
CA GLN A 51 19.47 13.51 -3.09
C GLN A 51 18.26 13.97 -2.26
N VAL A 52 17.12 13.33 -2.49
CA VAL A 52 15.97 13.41 -1.59
C VAL A 52 16.49 12.96 -0.23
N ALA A 53 16.46 13.86 0.76
CA ALA A 53 16.83 13.53 2.12
C ALA A 53 16.10 12.24 2.49
N PHE A 54 16.86 11.17 2.69
CA PHE A 54 16.31 9.87 3.06
C PHE A 54 15.51 10.08 4.33
N VAL A 55 14.19 10.09 4.19
CA VAL A 55 13.27 9.87 5.30
C VAL A 55 13.78 8.59 5.94
N ASP A 56 14.02 8.61 7.24
CA ASP A 56 14.56 7.49 8.02
C ASP A 56 13.64 6.26 7.84
N VAL A 57 13.89 5.48 6.80
CA VAL A 57 13.16 4.28 6.44
C VAL A 57 13.76 3.19 7.30
N PHE A 58 12.97 2.72 8.26
CA PHE A 58 13.31 1.61 9.13
C PHE A 58 13.87 0.44 8.32
N SER A 59 15.00 -0.10 8.77
CA SER A 59 15.53 -1.33 8.19
C SER A 59 14.59 -2.49 8.53
N ARG A 60 14.65 -3.58 7.75
CA ARG A 60 13.83 -4.77 8.01
C ARG A 60 14.10 -5.33 9.41
N GLU A 61 15.36 -5.31 9.83
CA GLU A 61 15.84 -5.79 11.11
C GLU A 61 15.28 -4.96 12.26
N GLU A 62 15.21 -3.63 12.11
CA GLU A 62 14.58 -2.77 13.11
C GLU A 62 13.07 -3.01 13.21
N LEU A 63 12.40 -3.29 12.09
CA LEU A 63 10.98 -3.65 12.08
C LEU A 63 10.75 -4.98 12.82
N ASP A 64 11.60 -5.98 12.61
CA ASP A 64 11.52 -7.29 13.26
C ASP A 64 11.71 -7.17 14.78
N VAL A 65 12.72 -6.40 15.23
CA VAL A 65 12.95 -6.10 16.66
C VAL A 65 11.75 -5.36 17.27
N LEU A 66 11.16 -4.44 16.53
CA LEU A 66 10.02 -3.65 16.99
C LEU A 66 8.75 -4.51 17.07
N LEU A 67 8.56 -5.46 16.16
CA LEU A 67 7.48 -6.45 16.20
C LEU A 67 7.66 -7.46 17.35
N GLU A 68 8.88 -7.91 17.61
CA GLU A 68 9.20 -8.82 18.72
C GLU A 68 8.86 -8.19 20.08
N ARG A 69 9.05 -6.87 20.22
CA ARG A 69 8.70 -6.11 21.42
C ARG A 69 7.19 -6.02 21.67
N PHE A 70 6.36 -6.21 20.63
CA PHE A 70 4.90 -6.17 20.72
C PHE A 70 4.27 -7.49 20.22
N PRO A 71 4.40 -8.59 20.99
CA PRO A 71 3.93 -9.94 20.57
C PRO A 71 2.41 -10.02 20.37
N THR A 72 1.67 -8.99 20.75
CA THR A 72 0.21 -8.86 20.55
C THR A 72 -0.19 -8.73 19.07
N PHE A 73 0.75 -8.52 18.15
CA PHE A 73 0.49 -8.49 16.71
C PHE A 73 0.62 -9.85 16.02
N THR A 74 1.38 -10.79 16.59
CA THR A 74 1.59 -12.14 16.03
C THR A 74 0.76 -13.19 16.73
N ASN A 75 0.50 -13.03 18.03
CA ASN A 75 -0.50 -13.82 18.72
C ASN A 75 -1.88 -13.23 18.45
N MET A 76 -2.49 -13.66 17.35
CA MET A 76 -3.94 -13.59 17.20
C MET A 76 -4.52 -14.54 18.24
N ASP A 77 -4.67 -14.07 19.48
CA ASP A 77 -5.53 -14.74 20.45
C ASP A 77 -6.86 -15.00 19.72
N PRO A 78 -7.40 -16.23 19.77
CA PRO A 78 -8.62 -16.59 19.07
C PRO A 78 -9.65 -15.50 19.30
N PRO A 79 -10.34 -14.99 18.25
CA PRO A 79 -11.34 -13.95 18.42
C PRO A 79 -12.26 -14.43 19.53
N MET A 80 -12.18 -13.79 20.70
CA MET A 80 -12.94 -14.21 21.85
C MET A 80 -14.40 -14.11 21.42
N TYR A 81 -15.02 -15.26 21.13
CA TYR A 81 -16.44 -15.39 20.80
C TYR A 81 -17.32 -15.06 22.03
N HIS A 82 -16.76 -14.39 23.04
CA HIS A 82 -17.41 -14.02 24.27
C HIS A 82 -17.38 -12.49 24.47
N MET A 83 -17.94 -11.75 23.52
CA MET A 83 -18.27 -10.32 23.70
C MET A 83 -19.21 -10.07 24.90
N ASN A 84 -19.81 -11.13 25.47
CA ASN A 84 -20.63 -11.07 26.68
C ASN A 84 -19.81 -10.93 27.98
N GLU A 85 -18.49 -11.14 27.95
CA GLU A 85 -17.60 -10.90 29.10
C GLU A 85 -17.11 -9.44 29.16
N LEU A 86 -17.02 -8.75 28.03
CA LEU A 86 -16.57 -7.35 27.98
C LEU A 86 -17.67 -6.37 28.42
N PHE A 87 -18.93 -6.78 28.27
CA PHE A 87 -20.08 -6.12 28.84
C PHE A 87 -20.90 -7.17 29.58
N PRO A 88 -20.52 -7.54 30.81
CA PRO A 88 -21.34 -8.46 31.58
C PRO A 88 -22.77 -7.91 31.61
N ILE A 89 -23.75 -8.79 31.45
CA ILE A 89 -25.16 -8.42 31.60
C ILE A 89 -25.27 -7.76 32.98
N LEU A 90 -25.44 -6.45 32.98
CA LEU A 90 -25.49 -5.66 34.22
C LEU A 90 -26.88 -5.82 34.79
N GLU A 91 -26.99 -6.63 35.83
CA GLU A 91 -28.21 -6.76 36.61
C GLU A 91 -28.35 -5.53 37.50
N ARG A 92 -29.57 -4.98 37.55
CA ARG A 92 -29.86 -3.80 38.36
C ARG A 92 -30.33 -4.29 39.73
N ILE A 93 -29.55 -3.99 40.76
CA ILE A 93 -29.90 -4.33 42.14
C ILE A 93 -30.35 -3.04 42.82
N ILE A 94 -31.53 -3.08 43.44
CA ILE A 94 -32.00 -2.01 44.32
C ILE A 94 -31.20 -2.15 45.61
N VAL A 95 -30.37 -1.17 45.92
CA VAL A 95 -29.60 -1.14 47.16
C VAL A 95 -30.31 -0.17 48.10
N ASP A 96 -30.97 -0.69 49.13
CA ASP A 96 -31.50 0.12 50.22
C ASP A 96 -30.33 0.75 50.98
N VAL A 97 -30.32 2.09 51.04
CA VAL A 97 -29.15 2.83 51.54
C VAL A 97 -29.31 3.28 52.97
N THR A 98 -30.54 3.54 53.37
CA THR A 98 -30.87 4.12 54.67
C THR A 98 -32.26 3.67 55.09
N VAL A 99 -32.66 4.01 56.31
CA VAL A 99 -34.03 3.84 56.79
C VAL A 99 -35.03 4.75 56.04
N ASP A 100 -34.53 5.72 55.25
CA ASP A 100 -35.34 6.56 54.37
C ASP A 100 -35.49 5.89 52.99
N PRO A 101 -36.69 5.38 52.65
CA PRO A 101 -36.96 4.68 51.38
C PRO A 101 -36.83 5.58 50.14
N GLN A 102 -36.66 6.91 50.29
CA GLN A 102 -36.42 7.80 49.16
C GLN A 102 -34.96 7.85 48.67
N GLN A 103 -33.99 7.35 49.45
CA GLN A 103 -32.56 7.43 49.10
C GLN A 103 -32.00 6.17 48.43
N ASN A 104 -32.85 5.37 47.78
CA ASN A 104 -32.40 4.16 47.12
C ASN A 104 -31.73 4.47 45.78
N PHE A 105 -30.47 4.06 45.65
CA PHE A 105 -29.77 4.15 44.37
C PHE A 105 -29.76 2.78 43.67
N MET A 106 -29.89 2.82 42.35
CA MET A 106 -29.83 1.65 41.49
C MET A 106 -28.38 1.37 41.11
N ALA A 107 -27.78 0.36 41.74
CA ALA A 107 -26.45 -0.11 41.35
C ALA A 107 -26.59 -1.13 40.20
N ARG A 108 -25.68 -1.06 39.23
CA ARG A 108 -25.55 -2.04 38.16
C ARG A 108 -24.39 -2.95 38.49
N VAL A 109 -24.67 -4.22 38.74
CA VAL A 109 -23.66 -5.21 39.13
C VAL A 109 -23.63 -6.32 38.06
N PRO A 110 -22.45 -6.82 37.65
CA PRO A 110 -22.34 -7.94 36.72
C PRO A 110 -23.15 -9.17 37.18
N HIS A 111 -23.88 -9.80 36.26
CA HIS A 111 -24.59 -11.05 36.53
C HIS A 111 -23.58 -12.15 36.92
N GLY A 112 -23.84 -12.86 38.02
CA GLY A 112 -22.93 -13.86 38.60
C GLY A 112 -21.99 -13.33 39.69
N THR A 113 -22.15 -12.08 40.13
CA THR A 113 -21.44 -11.56 41.30
C THR A 113 -21.94 -12.27 42.57
N SER A 114 -21.04 -12.85 43.35
CA SER A 114 -21.42 -13.58 44.58
C SER A 114 -22.00 -12.65 45.65
N ASP A 115 -22.91 -13.18 46.47
CA ASP A 115 -23.49 -12.44 47.60
C ASP A 115 -22.42 -11.87 48.54
N GLU A 116 -21.30 -12.58 48.73
CA GLU A 116 -20.13 -12.10 49.47
C GLU A 116 -19.48 -10.86 48.85
N THR A 117 -19.38 -10.81 47.52
CA THR A 117 -18.84 -9.64 46.81
C THR A 117 -19.81 -8.46 46.89
N ILE A 118 -21.13 -8.73 46.81
CA ILE A 118 -22.19 -7.73 47.02
C ILE A 118 -22.12 -7.18 48.45
N GLU A 119 -21.92 -8.05 49.45
CA GLU A 119 -21.77 -7.66 50.85
C GLU A 119 -20.51 -6.80 51.06
N VAL A 120 -19.38 -7.15 50.43
CA VAL A 120 -18.17 -6.33 50.46
C VAL A 120 -18.40 -4.96 49.80
N ILE A 121 -19.12 -4.90 48.68
CA ILE A 121 -19.51 -3.63 48.03
C ILE A 121 -20.42 -2.80 48.95
N MET A 122 -21.35 -3.44 49.66
CA MET A 122 -22.20 -2.78 50.66
C MET A 122 -21.41 -2.32 51.89
N ARG A 123 -20.39 -3.07 52.33
CA ARG A 123 -19.48 -2.67 53.44
C ARG A 123 -18.50 -1.57 53.02
N LEU A 124 -18.15 -1.50 51.73
CA LEU A 124 -17.38 -0.39 51.13
C LEU A 124 -18.10 0.96 51.25
N LYS A 125 -19.39 0.97 51.57
CA LYS A 125 -20.17 2.17 51.86
C LYS A 125 -19.77 2.85 53.19
N GLY A 126 -19.08 2.13 54.06
CA GLY A 126 -18.40 2.66 55.25
C GLY A 126 -16.98 3.13 54.98
N PHE A 127 -16.49 3.08 53.73
CA PHE A 127 -15.18 3.63 53.40
C PHE A 127 -15.19 5.13 53.67
N SER A 128 -14.22 5.59 54.45
CA SER A 128 -14.06 7.03 54.64
C SER A 128 -13.73 7.66 53.28
N VAL A 129 -14.03 8.95 53.13
CA VAL A 129 -13.71 9.75 51.93
C VAL A 129 -12.26 9.53 51.45
N MET A 130 -11.34 9.26 52.38
CA MET A 130 -9.94 8.95 52.09
C MET A 130 -9.76 7.66 51.28
N GLN A 131 -10.44 6.58 51.66
CA GLN A 131 -10.28 5.30 50.98
C GLN A 131 -10.99 5.29 49.61
N THR A 132 -12.13 5.99 49.46
CA THR A 132 -12.75 6.23 48.15
C THR A 132 -11.83 7.03 47.23
N ALA A 133 -11.18 8.07 47.76
CA ALA A 133 -10.20 8.86 47.01
C ALA A 133 -9.01 8.01 46.55
N GLU A 134 -8.49 7.11 47.40
CA GLU A 134 -7.41 6.19 47.03
C GLU A 134 -7.80 5.26 45.88
N VAL A 135 -8.99 4.64 45.95
CA VAL A 135 -9.50 3.77 44.87
C VAL A 135 -9.64 4.54 43.56
N ILE A 136 -10.16 5.76 43.60
CA ILE A 136 -10.28 6.63 42.42
C ILE A 136 -8.90 6.96 41.84
N VAL A 137 -7.91 7.31 42.68
CA VAL A 137 -6.55 7.63 42.24
C VAL A 137 -5.90 6.41 41.59
N VAL A 138 -6.05 5.21 42.16
CA VAL A 138 -5.53 3.97 41.58
C VAL A 138 -6.20 3.67 40.23
N ALA A 139 -7.52 3.83 40.13
CA ALA A 139 -8.26 3.64 38.88
C ALA A 139 -7.81 4.60 37.78
N VAL A 140 -7.68 5.90 38.09
CA VAL A 140 -7.19 6.92 37.15
C VAL A 140 -5.75 6.62 36.71
N ARG A 141 -4.88 6.22 37.64
CA ARG A 141 -3.50 5.85 37.33
C ARG A 141 -3.43 4.65 36.39
N ASN A 142 -4.25 3.63 36.62
CA ASN A 142 -4.34 2.46 35.74
C ASN A 142 -4.85 2.83 34.35
N LEU A 143 -5.89 3.69 34.28
CA LEU A 143 -6.41 4.21 33.02
C LEU A 143 -5.35 4.98 32.23
N MET A 144 -4.60 5.85 32.89
CA MET A 144 -3.49 6.59 32.27
C MET A 144 -2.41 5.65 31.76
N ARG A 145 -2.02 4.64 32.55
CA ARG A 145 -1.03 3.64 32.17
C ARG A 145 -1.49 2.88 30.92
N HIS A 146 -2.75 2.46 30.89
CA HIS A 146 -3.33 1.77 29.74
C HIS A 146 -3.37 2.66 28.50
N ARG A 147 -3.77 3.93 28.64
CA ARG A 147 -3.79 4.90 27.54
C ARG A 147 -2.39 5.15 26.97
N SER A 148 -1.37 5.25 27.82
CA SER A 148 0.02 5.41 27.36
C SER A 148 0.48 4.22 26.52
N HIS A 149 0.13 3.00 26.94
CA HIS A 149 0.48 1.78 26.22
C HIS A 149 -0.25 1.69 24.87
N LEU A 150 -1.53 2.08 24.82
CA LEU A 150 -2.28 2.18 23.56
C LEU A 150 -1.65 3.18 22.59
N PHE A 151 -1.16 4.31 23.10
CA PHE A 151 -0.52 5.34 22.27
C PHE A 151 0.80 4.84 21.66
N GLU A 152 1.62 4.13 22.43
CA GLU A 152 2.85 3.53 21.91
C GLU A 152 2.57 2.43 20.88
N ARG A 153 1.55 1.59 21.10
CA ARG A 153 1.10 0.62 20.09
C ARG A 153 0.61 1.30 18.81
N LEU A 154 -0.10 2.43 18.92
CA LEU A 154 -0.59 3.17 17.76
C LEU A 154 0.56 3.73 16.91
N LYS A 155 1.62 4.25 17.56
CA LYS A 155 2.84 4.68 16.85
C LYS A 155 3.47 3.54 16.05
N VAL A 156 3.54 2.33 16.62
CA VAL A 156 4.06 1.15 15.92
C VAL A 156 3.24 0.82 14.68
N VAL A 157 1.91 0.80 14.81
CA VAL A 157 1.01 0.55 13.67
C VAL A 157 1.18 1.60 12.58
N GLU A 158 1.33 2.86 12.95
CA GLU A 158 1.55 3.94 12.01
C GLU A 158 2.87 3.79 11.24
N LYS A 159 3.95 3.38 11.93
CA LYS A 159 5.24 3.06 11.29
C LYS A 159 5.14 1.88 10.33
N ILE A 160 4.51 0.78 10.73
CA ILE A 160 4.31 -0.40 9.85
C ILE A 160 3.52 0.00 8.59
N ARG A 161 2.49 0.81 8.76
CA ARG A 161 1.71 1.35 7.64
C ARG A 161 2.54 2.20 6.69
N ALA A 162 3.38 3.10 7.21
CA ALA A 162 4.29 3.90 6.40
C ALA A 162 5.28 3.04 5.60
N TYR A 163 5.82 1.98 6.22
CA TYR A 163 6.68 1.01 5.54
C TYR A 163 5.95 0.30 4.39
N MET A 164 4.72 -0.18 4.63
CA MET A 164 3.92 -0.83 3.58
C MET A 164 3.60 0.11 2.41
N THR A 165 3.25 1.37 2.68
CA THR A 165 2.95 2.33 1.61
C THR A 165 4.19 2.63 0.77
N HIS A 166 5.36 2.70 1.41
CA HIS A 166 6.63 2.87 0.70
C HIS A 166 6.96 1.65 -0.18
N GLY A 167 6.78 0.43 0.36
CA GLY A 167 6.97 -0.80 -0.40
C GLY A 167 6.08 -0.90 -1.64
N LEU A 168 4.82 -0.47 -1.53
CA LEU A 168 3.89 -0.41 -2.67
C LEU A 168 4.33 0.60 -3.74
N HIS A 169 4.87 1.75 -3.33
CA HIS A 169 5.38 2.74 -4.28
C HIS A 169 6.58 2.18 -5.07
N TYR A 170 7.55 1.59 -4.38
CA TYR A 170 8.70 0.95 -5.02
C TYR A 170 8.30 -0.18 -5.98
N GLN A 171 7.33 -1.01 -5.62
CA GLN A 171 6.81 -2.06 -6.51
C GLN A 171 6.18 -1.48 -7.79
N LYS A 172 5.40 -0.40 -7.69
CA LYS A 172 4.82 0.28 -8.85
C LYS A 172 5.92 0.85 -9.76
N GLU A 173 6.94 1.47 -9.18
CA GLU A 173 8.08 1.99 -9.94
C GLU A 173 8.85 0.87 -10.67
N LEU A 174 9.10 -0.25 -9.98
CA LEU A 174 9.76 -1.41 -10.57
C LEU A 174 8.94 -2.01 -11.73
N LEU A 175 7.61 -2.11 -11.58
CA LEU A 175 6.73 -2.57 -12.64
C LEU A 175 6.75 -1.63 -13.86
N ALA A 176 6.77 -0.31 -13.63
CA ALA A 176 6.89 0.68 -14.70
C ALA A 176 8.23 0.54 -15.45
N LYS A 177 9.35 0.37 -14.72
CA LYS A 177 10.67 0.13 -15.32
C LYS A 177 10.70 -1.14 -16.18
N ILE A 178 10.10 -2.23 -15.70
CA ILE A 178 9.99 -3.49 -16.47
C ILE A 178 9.15 -3.28 -17.74
N ALA A 179 8.03 -2.56 -17.66
CA ALA A 179 7.20 -2.26 -18.81
C ALA A 179 7.96 -1.44 -19.87
N MET A 180 8.67 -0.39 -19.43
CA MET A 180 9.50 0.44 -20.32
C MET A 180 10.63 -0.38 -20.96
N ALA A 181 11.31 -1.24 -20.21
CA ALA A 181 12.35 -2.11 -20.75
C ALA A 181 11.81 -3.09 -21.81
N LYS A 182 10.60 -3.62 -21.62
CA LYS A 182 9.93 -4.47 -22.62
C LYS A 182 9.60 -3.71 -23.90
N ILE A 183 9.10 -2.48 -23.78
CA ILE A 183 8.82 -1.62 -24.93
C ILE A 183 10.12 -1.29 -25.68
N ALA A 184 11.16 -0.85 -24.96
CA ALA A 184 12.46 -0.54 -25.55
C ALA A 184 13.08 -1.74 -26.27
N LYS A 185 12.98 -2.94 -25.66
CA LYS A 185 13.40 -4.19 -26.31
C LYS A 185 12.61 -4.45 -27.59
N GLY A 186 11.29 -4.28 -27.58
CA GLY A 186 10.45 -4.43 -28.77
C GLY A 186 10.84 -3.48 -29.90
N VAL A 187 11.10 -2.21 -29.57
CA VAL A 187 11.57 -1.20 -30.53
C VAL A 187 12.94 -1.57 -31.11
N ALA A 188 13.89 -2.00 -30.27
CA ALA A 188 15.21 -2.42 -30.72
C ALA A 188 15.14 -3.63 -31.67
N TRP A 189 14.33 -4.64 -31.34
CA TRP A 189 14.13 -5.80 -32.20
C TRP A 189 13.50 -5.43 -33.54
N LYS A 190 12.51 -4.53 -33.54
CA LYS A 190 11.91 -4.03 -34.77
C LYS A 190 12.93 -3.33 -35.67
N ALA A 191 13.77 -2.47 -35.10
CA ALA A 191 14.83 -1.79 -35.85
C ALA A 191 15.87 -2.78 -36.43
N VAL A 192 16.22 -3.83 -35.69
CA VAL A 192 17.09 -4.90 -36.20
C VAL A 192 16.46 -5.63 -37.38
N VAL A 193 15.17 -5.97 -37.30
CA VAL A 193 14.44 -6.62 -38.40
C VAL A 193 14.41 -5.72 -39.64
N GLU A 194 14.05 -4.44 -39.49
CA GLU A 194 14.04 -3.47 -40.58
C GLU A 194 15.45 -3.28 -41.20
N GLY A 195 16.50 -3.29 -40.38
CA GLY A 195 17.90 -3.23 -40.84
C GLY A 195 18.32 -4.47 -41.64
N ILE A 196 17.86 -5.67 -41.23
CA ILE A 196 18.11 -6.92 -41.96
C ILE A 196 17.38 -6.90 -43.31
N GLU A 197 16.13 -6.44 -43.35
CA GLU A 197 15.37 -6.33 -44.61
C GLU A 197 16.00 -5.31 -45.57
N SER A 198 16.43 -4.16 -45.05
CA SER A 198 17.13 -3.13 -45.83
C SER A 198 18.45 -3.64 -46.42
N SER A 199 19.27 -4.34 -45.63
CA SER A 199 20.55 -4.90 -46.12
C SER A 199 20.33 -5.97 -47.19
N LYS A 200 19.29 -6.80 -47.07
CA LYS A 200 18.92 -7.78 -48.10
C LYS A 200 18.47 -7.12 -49.41
N ALA A 201 17.77 -5.99 -49.34
CA ALA A 201 17.38 -5.23 -50.53
C ALA A 201 18.61 -4.67 -51.27
N LYS A 202 19.55 -4.06 -50.53
CA LYS A 202 20.81 -3.56 -51.10
C LYS A 202 21.65 -4.67 -51.75
N ALA A 203 21.78 -5.82 -51.08
CA ALA A 203 22.53 -6.96 -51.64
C ALA A 203 21.93 -7.46 -52.97
N LYS A 204 20.59 -7.43 -53.11
CA LYS A 204 19.93 -7.78 -54.38
C LYS A 204 20.19 -6.74 -55.47
N GLU A 205 20.16 -5.46 -55.13
CA GLU A 205 20.44 -4.37 -56.06
C GLU A 205 21.89 -4.42 -56.58
N GLU A 206 22.86 -4.59 -55.67
CA GLU A 206 24.28 -4.76 -56.02
C GLU A 206 24.49 -6.01 -56.90
N SER A 207 23.83 -7.13 -56.56
CA SER A 207 23.90 -8.35 -57.37
C SER A 207 23.31 -8.16 -58.78
N ALA A 208 22.22 -7.39 -58.92
CA ALA A 208 21.61 -7.11 -60.21
C ALA A 208 22.52 -6.21 -61.06
N TRP A 209 23.13 -5.20 -60.44
CA TRP A 209 24.09 -4.32 -61.10
C TRP A 209 25.33 -5.09 -61.60
N LEU A 210 25.90 -5.97 -60.77
CA LEU A 210 27.04 -6.81 -61.16
C LEU A 210 26.71 -7.76 -62.32
N MET A 211 25.49 -8.33 -62.35
CA MET A 211 25.06 -9.18 -63.45
C MET A 211 24.97 -8.40 -64.77
N GLN A 212 24.42 -7.19 -64.73
CA GLN A 212 24.32 -6.31 -65.89
C GLN A 212 25.71 -5.91 -66.43
N GLU A 213 26.66 -5.61 -65.55
CA GLU A 213 28.03 -5.26 -65.94
C GLU A 213 28.78 -6.46 -66.54
N LEU A 214 28.54 -7.66 -66.01
CA LEU A 214 29.06 -8.91 -66.58
C LEU A 214 28.52 -9.14 -67.99
N GLU A 215 27.21 -9.02 -68.21
CA GLU A 215 26.60 -9.14 -69.54
C GLU A 215 27.17 -8.13 -70.54
N ARG A 216 27.34 -6.88 -70.11
CA ARG A 216 27.97 -5.82 -70.93
C ARG A 216 29.40 -6.18 -71.31
N THR A 217 30.17 -6.67 -70.34
CA THR A 217 31.57 -7.07 -70.55
C THR A 217 31.67 -8.25 -71.51
N VAL A 218 30.84 -9.29 -71.33
CA VAL A 218 30.78 -10.46 -72.21
C VAL A 218 30.39 -10.07 -73.64
N PHE A 219 29.43 -9.14 -73.79
CA PHE A 219 29.04 -8.63 -75.10
C PHE A 219 30.18 -7.85 -75.79
N GLY A 220 30.90 -7.01 -75.03
CA GLY A 220 32.09 -6.30 -75.52
C GLY A 220 33.16 -7.25 -76.06
N PHE A 221 33.50 -8.28 -75.28
CA PHE A 221 34.45 -9.31 -75.70
C PHE A 221 33.99 -10.08 -76.95
N ALA A 222 32.71 -10.44 -77.04
CA ALA A 222 32.17 -11.14 -78.20
C ALA A 222 32.30 -10.27 -79.47
N LYS A 223 32.05 -8.96 -79.34
CA LYS A 223 32.20 -8.00 -80.44
C LYS A 223 33.66 -7.87 -80.87
N GLU A 224 34.58 -7.63 -79.94
CA GLU A 224 36.02 -7.52 -80.23
C GLU A 224 36.57 -8.79 -80.89
N LYS A 225 36.13 -9.95 -80.41
CA LYS A 225 36.50 -11.24 -81.02
C LYS A 225 36.05 -11.33 -82.47
N ASN A 226 34.81 -10.96 -82.78
CA ASN A 226 34.28 -11.00 -84.14
C ASN A 226 35.01 -10.01 -85.07
N GLU A 227 35.35 -8.81 -84.57
CA GLU A 227 36.15 -7.83 -85.31
C GLU A 227 37.56 -8.36 -85.61
N LEU A 228 38.18 -9.05 -84.64
CA LEU A 228 39.48 -9.70 -84.82
C LEU A 228 39.41 -10.81 -85.86
N GLU A 229 38.41 -11.70 -85.80
CA GLU A 229 38.22 -12.77 -86.79
C GLU A 229 38.03 -12.22 -88.20
N ALA A 230 37.29 -11.12 -88.36
CA ALA A 230 37.11 -10.46 -89.65
C ALA A 230 38.39 -9.84 -90.21
N ALA A 231 39.31 -9.38 -89.35
CA ALA A 231 40.58 -8.77 -89.77
C ALA A 231 41.61 -9.79 -90.31
N TYR A 232 41.44 -11.08 -90.03
CA TYR A 232 42.34 -12.16 -90.48
C TYR A 232 41.81 -12.96 -91.67
N GLN A 233 40.65 -12.60 -92.23
CA GLN A 233 40.10 -13.19 -93.47
C GLN A 233 40.45 -12.36 -94.70
#